data_AF-A0A9P9S453-F1
#
_entry.id   AF-A0A9P9S453-F1
#
_cell.length_a   1.000
_cell.length_b   1.000
_cell.length_c   1.000
_cell.angle_alpha   90.00
_cell.angle_beta   90.00
_cell.angle_gamma   90.00
#
_symmetry.space_group_name_H-M   'P 1'
#
loop_
_entity.id
_entity.type
_entity.pdbx_description
1 polymer ?
#
loop_
_entity_poly.entity_id
_entity_poly.type
_entity_poly.pdbx_seq_one_letter_code
_entity_poly.pdbx_strand_id
1 'polypeptide(L)'
;MGCGMSTPKKRGGGGGGVVSQAHALQDYNPVRYQPDQRLIRNPHRIVSRIHFVAHTVLQNGGNHWGIYLQTGNAESVSINMDPSELLGAQSPGHGYRGRMDIVSREYALTRNLVGLVTIPANPGHSVAHFIDAIINAGNHQYDFTTEGRGCTGWILDQYRLFLQLALIPPGHDLERAVGQEWRSVQGRRRPTKAHPVTRGFYMRDTKRGWAGTSGASGASGTKKSKGGRR
;
A
#
# COMPACT_ATOMS: atom_id res chain seq x y z
N MET A 1 18.39 19.45 0.86
CA MET A 1 17.32 19.97 -0.04
C MET A 1 16.01 19.79 0.69
N GLY A 2 15.49 20.86 1.29
CA GLY A 2 14.30 20.83 2.14
C GLY A 2 13.05 21.17 1.33
N CYS A 3 12.03 20.33 1.43
CA CYS A 3 10.69 20.64 0.94
C CYS A 3 9.87 21.19 2.11
N GLY A 4 9.77 22.52 2.18
CA GLY A 4 8.79 23.20 3.02
C GLY A 4 7.43 23.18 2.32
N MET A 5 6.40 22.66 3.00
CA MET A 5 5.02 22.74 2.52
C MET A 5 4.38 24.02 3.04
N SER A 6 4.09 24.94 2.13
CA SER A 6 3.31 26.15 2.38
C SER A 6 1.82 25.80 2.48
N THR A 7 1.16 26.20 3.56
CA THR A 7 -0.29 26.05 3.73
C THR A 7 -1.07 27.08 2.91
N PRO A 8 -2.11 26.70 2.15
CA PRO A 8 -2.96 27.66 1.45
C PRO A 8 -4.02 28.29 2.36
N LYS A 9 -4.20 29.60 2.16
CA LYS A 9 -5.14 30.48 2.85
C LYS A 9 -6.58 30.23 2.37
N LYS A 10 -7.50 29.98 3.30
CA LYS A 10 -8.93 29.72 3.09
C LYS A 10 -9.63 30.98 2.53
N ARG A 11 -10.26 30.88 1.35
CA ARG A 11 -11.31 31.80 0.89
C ARG A 11 -12.54 30.96 0.56
N GLY A 12 -13.67 31.34 1.15
CA GLY A 12 -14.94 30.65 1.01
C GLY A 12 -15.77 31.11 -0.19
N GLY A 13 -16.78 30.29 -0.49
CA GLY A 13 -17.95 30.67 -1.28
C GLY A 13 -18.01 30.05 -2.68
N GLY A 14 -19.03 29.22 -2.93
CA GLY A 14 -19.47 28.86 -4.27
C GLY A 14 -19.92 27.40 -4.42
N GLY A 15 -21.23 27.16 -4.36
CA GLY A 15 -21.83 25.85 -4.62
C GLY A 15 -21.53 25.36 -6.04
N GLY A 16 -20.82 24.23 -6.14
CA GLY A 16 -20.51 23.53 -7.39
C GLY A 16 -20.03 22.09 -7.17
N GLY A 17 -20.48 21.45 -6.07
CA GLY A 17 -19.76 20.34 -5.44
C GLY A 17 -20.00 18.92 -5.97
N VAL A 18 -20.83 18.70 -7.00
CA VAL A 18 -21.17 17.32 -7.40
C VAL A 18 -20.59 16.93 -8.77
N VAL A 19 -20.33 17.90 -9.65
CA VAL A 19 -19.87 17.61 -11.02
C VAL A 19 -18.35 17.36 -11.08
N SER A 20 -17.55 17.84 -10.11
CA SER A 20 -16.07 17.70 -10.17
C SER A 20 -15.53 16.35 -9.69
N GLN A 21 -16.21 15.69 -8.73
CA GLN A 21 -15.67 14.48 -8.10
C GLN A 21 -15.91 13.20 -8.93
N ALA A 22 -17.03 13.14 -9.65
CA ALA A 22 -17.34 12.01 -10.53
C ALA A 22 -16.41 11.97 -11.75
N HIS A 23 -16.12 13.13 -12.36
CA HIS A 23 -15.15 13.23 -13.46
C HIS A 23 -13.72 12.88 -13.01
N ALA A 24 -13.29 13.34 -11.83
CA ALA A 24 -11.96 13.02 -11.30
C ALA A 24 -11.73 11.51 -11.05
N LEU A 25 -12.79 10.73 -10.79
CA LEU A 25 -12.71 9.28 -10.68
C LEU A 25 -12.71 8.55 -12.04
N GLN A 26 -13.29 9.16 -13.09
CA GLN A 26 -13.31 8.57 -14.44
C GLN A 26 -11.90 8.47 -15.04
N ASP A 27 -11.03 9.44 -14.73
CA ASP A 27 -9.64 9.47 -15.23
C ASP A 27 -8.63 8.82 -14.28
N TYR A 28 -9.11 8.22 -13.18
CA TYR A 28 -8.24 7.58 -12.21
C TYR A 28 -7.71 6.24 -12.71
N ASN A 29 -6.43 6.20 -13.07
CA ASN A 29 -5.73 4.96 -13.35
C ASN A 29 -4.91 4.49 -12.11
N PRO A 30 -5.37 3.45 -11.38
CA PRO A 30 -4.68 2.94 -10.19
C PRO A 30 -3.39 2.18 -10.51
N VAL A 31 -3.15 1.78 -11.78
CA VAL A 31 -1.99 0.99 -12.16
C VAL A 31 -1.27 1.64 -13.34
N ARG A 32 -0.04 2.11 -13.10
CA ARG A 32 0.77 2.77 -14.13
C ARG A 32 2.01 1.96 -14.44
N TYR A 33 2.30 1.84 -15.72
CA TYR A 33 3.49 1.15 -16.24
C TYR A 33 4.44 2.18 -16.85
N GLN A 34 5.75 2.02 -16.61
CA GLN A 34 6.79 2.85 -17.21
C GLN A 34 8.02 1.99 -17.60
N PRO A 35 8.48 1.99 -18.86
CA PRO A 35 7.97 2.81 -19.97
C PRO A 35 6.66 2.27 -20.57
N ASP A 36 6.47 0.95 -20.60
CA ASP A 36 5.32 0.32 -21.24
C ASP A 36 4.96 -1.04 -20.60
N GLN A 37 3.66 -1.35 -20.58
CA GLN A 37 3.12 -2.56 -19.97
C GLN A 37 3.60 -3.85 -20.66
N ARG A 38 3.68 -3.87 -22.00
CA ARG A 38 4.09 -5.07 -22.77
C ARG A 38 5.54 -5.44 -22.48
N LEU A 39 6.41 -4.45 -22.36
CA LEU A 39 7.83 -4.67 -22.03
C LEU A 39 8.02 -5.16 -20.59
N ILE A 40 7.30 -4.57 -19.63
CA ILE A 40 7.38 -4.99 -18.22
C ILE A 40 6.85 -6.42 -18.04
N ARG A 41 5.74 -6.76 -18.70
CA ARG A 41 5.05 -8.04 -18.53
C ARG A 41 5.54 -9.15 -19.47
N ASN A 42 6.70 -8.97 -20.10
CA ASN A 42 7.28 -9.99 -20.97
C ASN A 42 7.47 -11.31 -20.17
N PRO A 43 6.93 -12.45 -20.65
CA PRO A 43 7.00 -13.73 -19.94
C PRO A 43 8.43 -14.24 -19.73
N HIS A 44 9.41 -13.75 -20.51
CA HIS A 44 10.82 -14.11 -20.37
C HIS A 44 11.57 -13.28 -19.31
N ARG A 45 10.93 -12.26 -18.72
CA ARG A 45 11.51 -11.51 -17.59
C ARG A 45 11.32 -12.29 -16.29
N ILE A 46 12.11 -13.34 -16.13
CA ILE A 46 12.08 -14.24 -14.97
C ILE A 46 12.64 -13.52 -13.75
N VAL A 47 11.92 -13.56 -12.64
CA VAL A 47 12.36 -12.99 -11.37
C VAL A 47 13.26 -14.00 -10.68
N SER A 48 14.48 -13.58 -10.34
CA SER A 48 15.44 -14.38 -9.59
C SER A 48 15.38 -14.11 -8.09
N ARG A 49 15.14 -12.85 -7.72
CA ARG A 49 15.06 -12.37 -6.34
C ARG A 49 14.02 -11.28 -6.23
N ILE A 50 13.40 -11.19 -5.07
CA ILE A 50 12.58 -10.06 -4.65
C ILE A 50 13.31 -9.30 -3.55
N HIS A 51 13.32 -7.97 -3.67
CA HIS A 51 13.85 -7.07 -2.65
C HIS A 51 12.72 -6.22 -2.09
N PHE A 52 12.48 -6.32 -0.78
CA PHE A 52 11.66 -5.37 -0.05
C PHE A 52 12.58 -4.30 0.51
N VAL A 53 12.36 -3.06 0.07
CA VAL A 53 13.32 -1.98 0.27
C VAL A 53 12.68 -0.88 1.09
N ALA A 54 13.28 -0.58 2.25
CA ALA A 54 12.98 0.64 2.98
C ALA A 54 13.78 1.78 2.35
N HIS A 55 13.07 2.78 1.86
CA HIS A 55 13.60 4.05 1.37
C HIS A 55 13.74 5.04 2.53
N THR A 56 13.79 6.34 2.24
CA THR A 56 13.98 7.39 3.23
C THR A 56 12.97 7.32 4.39
N VAL A 57 13.43 7.76 5.58
CA VAL A 57 12.54 7.97 6.72
C VAL A 57 11.62 9.14 6.41
N LEU A 58 10.33 8.94 6.64
CA LEU A 58 9.32 9.97 6.46
C LEU A 58 9.40 10.99 7.62
N GLN A 59 8.97 12.23 7.38
CA GLN A 59 9.01 13.30 8.40
C GLN A 59 8.29 12.91 9.69
N ASN A 60 7.23 12.10 9.60
CA ASN A 60 6.44 11.58 10.70
C ASN A 60 6.82 10.13 11.11
N GLY A 61 8.05 9.71 10.83
CA GLY A 61 8.61 8.42 11.24
C GLY A 61 8.20 7.23 10.37
N GLY A 62 8.95 6.14 10.51
CA GLY A 62 8.89 4.98 9.60
C GLY A 62 9.47 5.29 8.22
N ASN A 63 9.47 4.30 7.33
CA ASN A 63 10.03 4.41 5.98
C ASN A 63 8.93 4.24 4.92
N HIS A 64 9.11 4.85 3.75
CA HIS A 64 8.41 4.38 2.55
C HIS A 64 9.06 3.05 2.10
N TRP A 65 8.23 2.08 1.72
CA TRP A 65 8.69 0.76 1.31
C TRP A 65 8.26 0.46 -0.12
N GLY A 66 9.17 -0.15 -0.89
CA GLY A 66 8.93 -0.59 -2.26
C GLY A 66 9.37 -2.04 -2.49
N ILE A 67 8.90 -2.61 -3.59
CA ILE A 67 9.25 -3.97 -4.02
C ILE A 67 10.11 -3.87 -5.29
N TYR A 68 11.22 -4.58 -5.36
CA TYR A 68 12.03 -4.71 -6.58
C TYR A 68 12.13 -6.17 -6.99
N LEU A 69 11.65 -6.49 -8.17
CA LEU A 69 11.73 -7.82 -8.78
C LEU A 69 12.97 -7.87 -9.67
N GLN A 70 14.03 -8.53 -9.22
CA GLN A 70 15.29 -8.61 -9.95
C GLN A 70 15.17 -9.61 -11.12
N THR A 71 15.28 -9.13 -12.36
CA THR A 71 15.16 -9.97 -13.57
C THR A 71 16.50 -10.31 -14.22
N GLY A 72 17.58 -9.67 -13.77
CA GLY A 72 18.95 -9.91 -14.22
C GLY A 72 19.98 -9.31 -13.27
N ASN A 73 21.26 -9.39 -13.59
CA ASN A 73 22.34 -8.91 -12.71
C ASN A 73 22.33 -7.38 -12.51
N ALA A 74 21.79 -6.64 -13.49
CA ALA A 74 21.78 -5.18 -13.50
C ALA A 74 20.40 -4.60 -13.85
N GLU A 75 19.32 -5.35 -13.63
CA GLU A 75 17.98 -4.87 -13.94
C GLU A 75 16.93 -5.41 -12.96
N SER A 76 15.88 -4.60 -12.77
CA SER A 76 14.73 -4.96 -11.96
C SER A 76 13.46 -4.29 -12.46
N VAL A 77 12.33 -4.73 -11.93
CA VAL A 77 11.06 -4.00 -12.02
C VAL A 77 10.67 -3.58 -10.61
N SER A 78 10.56 -2.27 -10.38
CA SER A 78 10.08 -1.74 -9.09
C SER A 78 8.56 -1.64 -9.10
N ILE A 79 7.92 -2.15 -8.06
CA ILE A 79 6.48 -1.99 -7.78
C ILE A 79 6.37 -1.17 -6.51
N ASN A 80 5.82 0.04 -6.65
CA ASN A 80 5.59 0.96 -5.54
C ASN A 80 4.11 1.28 -5.43
N MET A 81 3.65 1.49 -4.20
CA MET A 81 2.31 1.96 -3.90
C MET A 81 2.44 3.30 -3.18
N ASP A 82 1.92 4.36 -3.79
CA ASP A 82 1.99 5.74 -3.28
C ASP A 82 0.60 6.38 -3.19
N PRO A 83 0.37 7.30 -2.24
CA PRO A 83 -0.86 8.09 -2.23
C PRO A 83 -0.90 8.97 -3.48
N SER A 84 -2.05 8.98 -4.14
CA SER A 84 -2.36 9.92 -5.22
C SER A 84 -2.91 11.24 -4.67
N GLU A 85 -3.19 12.18 -5.57
CA GLU A 85 -3.83 13.45 -5.22
C GLU A 85 -5.36 13.34 -5.07
N LEU A 86 -5.94 12.17 -5.39
CA LEU A 86 -7.37 11.93 -5.30
C LEU A 86 -7.75 11.41 -3.92
N LEU A 87 -8.86 11.92 -3.39
CA LEU A 87 -9.43 11.41 -2.14
C LEU A 87 -9.98 9.99 -2.32
N GLY A 88 -9.72 9.16 -1.30
CA GLY A 88 -10.21 7.79 -1.18
C GLY A 88 -11.73 7.70 -1.04
N ALA A 89 -12.22 6.55 -0.56
CA ALA A 89 -13.63 6.41 -0.24
C ALA A 89 -14.06 7.47 0.79
N GLN A 90 -15.30 7.94 0.70
CA GLN A 90 -15.87 8.83 1.70
C GLN A 90 -16.26 7.99 2.92
N SER A 91 -15.28 7.54 3.68
CA SER A 91 -15.48 6.68 4.87
C SER A 91 -14.42 7.02 5.92
N PRO A 92 -14.72 6.89 7.22
CA PRO A 92 -13.78 7.26 8.27
C PRO A 92 -12.41 6.61 8.09
N GLY A 93 -11.35 7.41 8.14
CA GLY A 93 -9.96 6.96 8.01
C GLY A 93 -9.43 6.87 6.57
N HIS A 94 -10.29 6.84 5.55
CA HIS A 94 -9.85 6.86 4.16
C HIS A 94 -9.32 8.25 3.79
N GLY A 95 -8.05 8.33 3.40
CA GLY A 95 -7.40 9.56 2.96
C GLY A 95 -7.33 9.63 1.44
N TYR A 96 -6.27 9.04 0.89
CA TYR A 96 -5.91 9.20 -0.52
C TYR A 96 -6.00 7.88 -1.28
N ARG A 97 -6.50 7.90 -2.51
CA ARG A 97 -6.46 6.75 -3.42
C ARG A 97 -5.00 6.35 -3.64
N GLY A 98 -4.68 5.07 -3.50
CA GLY A 98 -3.36 4.52 -3.71
C GLY A 98 -3.11 4.17 -5.16
N ARG A 99 -2.02 4.70 -5.71
CA ARG A 99 -1.55 4.44 -7.06
C ARG A 99 -0.40 3.44 -7.05
N MET A 100 -0.54 2.36 -7.80
CA MET A 100 0.51 1.38 -8.03
C MET A 100 1.34 1.75 -9.25
N ASP A 101 2.57 2.18 -9.03
CA ASP A 101 3.53 2.50 -10.07
C ASP A 101 4.48 1.30 -10.30
N ILE A 102 4.52 0.80 -11.54
CA ILE A 102 5.33 -0.35 -11.97
C ILE A 102 6.36 0.15 -12.99
N VAL A 103 7.63 0.15 -12.61
CA VAL A 103 8.68 0.83 -13.36
C VAL A 103 9.85 -0.11 -13.64
N SER A 104 10.25 -0.24 -14.90
CA SER A 104 11.47 -0.94 -15.28
C SER A 104 12.70 -0.12 -14.87
N ARG A 105 13.70 -0.77 -14.29
CA ARG A 105 14.93 -0.13 -13.78
C ARG A 105 16.17 -0.81 -14.38
N GLU A 106 17.12 0.02 -14.79
CA GLU A 106 18.46 -0.40 -15.26
C GLU A 106 19.43 -0.63 -14.08
N TYR A 107 18.90 -1.16 -12.99
CA TYR A 107 19.67 -1.62 -11.84
C TYR A 107 18.88 -2.71 -11.11
N ALA A 108 19.58 -3.67 -10.51
CA ALA A 108 18.94 -4.73 -9.71
C ALA A 108 18.39 -4.18 -8.38
N LEU A 109 19.10 -3.22 -7.78
CA LEU A 109 18.73 -2.61 -6.50
C LEU A 109 19.10 -1.12 -6.47
N THR A 110 18.20 -0.31 -5.94
CA THR A 110 18.41 1.15 -5.80
C THR A 110 19.55 1.47 -4.83
N ARG A 111 20.27 2.58 -5.06
CA ARG A 111 21.25 3.09 -4.07
C ARG A 111 20.59 3.86 -2.92
N ASN A 112 19.36 4.35 -3.13
CA ASN A 112 18.59 5.10 -2.15
C ASN A 112 17.80 4.16 -1.22
N LEU A 113 18.50 3.30 -0.51
CA LEU A 113 17.92 2.40 0.48
C LEU A 113 18.54 2.63 1.85
N VAL A 114 17.74 2.44 2.90
CA VAL A 114 18.18 2.44 4.30
C VAL A 114 17.83 1.13 5.03
N GLY A 115 17.02 0.26 4.40
CA GLY A 115 16.75 -1.10 4.86
C GLY A 115 16.45 -2.02 3.67
N LEU A 116 16.77 -3.31 3.81
CA LEU A 116 16.67 -4.29 2.74
C LEU A 116 16.34 -5.67 3.32
N VAL A 117 15.32 -6.31 2.76
CA VAL A 117 15.10 -7.75 2.89
C VAL A 117 15.12 -8.36 1.49
N THR A 118 15.96 -9.36 1.28
CA THR A 118 16.06 -10.06 -0.01
C THR A 118 15.61 -11.50 0.16
N ILE A 119 14.76 -11.95 -0.74
CA ILE A 119 14.20 -13.30 -0.74
C ILE A 119 14.39 -13.89 -2.15
N PRO A 120 14.90 -15.12 -2.30
CA PRO A 120 14.92 -15.77 -3.62
C PRO A 120 13.48 -15.97 -4.12
N ALA A 121 13.23 -15.74 -5.41
CA ALA A 121 11.96 -16.12 -6.00
C ALA A 121 11.93 -17.63 -6.28
N ASN A 122 10.75 -18.23 -6.25
CA ASN A 122 10.62 -19.60 -6.75
C ASN A 122 10.86 -19.63 -8.27
N PRO A 123 11.54 -20.67 -8.80
CA PRO A 123 11.94 -20.69 -10.21
C PRO A 123 10.77 -20.59 -11.19
N GLY A 124 11.01 -19.98 -12.35
CA GLY A 124 10.07 -19.96 -13.48
C GLY A 124 9.01 -18.85 -13.41
N HIS A 125 8.93 -18.08 -12.32
CA HIS A 125 7.99 -16.97 -12.23
C HIS A 125 8.51 -15.69 -12.90
N SER A 126 7.83 -15.25 -13.95
CA SER A 126 8.02 -13.92 -14.56
C SER A 126 7.49 -12.77 -13.69
N VAL A 127 7.89 -11.54 -14.02
CA VAL A 127 7.35 -10.29 -13.44
C VAL A 127 5.82 -10.23 -13.53
N ALA A 128 5.24 -10.73 -14.63
CA ALA A 128 3.79 -10.73 -14.84
C ALA A 128 3.05 -11.51 -13.74
N HIS A 129 3.57 -12.65 -13.29
CA HIS A 129 2.93 -13.43 -12.22
C HIS A 129 2.81 -12.66 -10.90
N PHE A 130 3.85 -11.90 -10.52
CA PHE A 130 3.82 -11.08 -9.31
C PHE A 130 2.81 -9.93 -9.43
N ILE A 131 2.78 -9.25 -10.59
CA ILE A 131 1.82 -8.17 -10.83
C ILE A 131 0.39 -8.71 -10.84
N ASP A 132 0.16 -9.84 -11.51
CA ASP A 132 -1.15 -10.47 -11.61
C ASP A 132 -1.64 -10.97 -10.27
N ALA A 133 -0.76 -11.48 -9.41
CA ALA A 133 -1.11 -11.79 -8.02
C ALA A 133 -1.72 -10.57 -7.33
N ILE A 134 -1.04 -9.41 -7.36
CA ILE A 134 -1.52 -8.17 -6.73
C ILE A 134 -2.84 -7.71 -7.35
N ILE A 135 -2.94 -7.74 -8.68
CA ILE A 135 -4.13 -7.26 -9.41
C ILE A 135 -5.34 -8.16 -9.16
N ASN A 136 -5.18 -9.48 -9.30
CA ASN A 136 -6.24 -10.47 -9.13
C ASN A 136 -6.73 -10.54 -7.68
N ALA A 137 -5.85 -10.31 -6.71
CA ALA A 137 -6.26 -10.15 -5.31
C ALA A 137 -7.09 -8.87 -5.11
N GLY A 138 -6.99 -7.87 -5.99
CA GLY A 138 -7.57 -6.54 -5.82
C GLY A 138 -6.72 -5.61 -4.95
N ASN A 139 -5.48 -5.99 -4.65
CA ASN A 139 -4.59 -5.23 -3.76
C ASN A 139 -4.09 -3.90 -4.37
N HIS A 140 -4.27 -3.70 -5.66
CA HIS A 140 -4.05 -2.41 -6.35
C HIS A 140 -5.15 -1.38 -6.04
N GLN A 141 -6.31 -1.82 -5.53
CA GLN A 141 -7.43 -0.95 -5.15
C GLN A 141 -7.33 -0.64 -3.66
N TYR A 142 -6.43 0.28 -3.32
CA TYR A 142 -6.05 0.59 -1.96
C TYR A 142 -6.25 2.08 -1.67
N ASP A 143 -6.71 2.41 -0.47
CA ASP A 143 -6.75 3.77 0.04
C ASP A 143 -5.74 3.88 1.19
N PHE A 144 -4.92 4.91 1.14
CA PHE A 144 -4.07 5.33 2.24
C PHE A 144 -4.92 5.97 3.34
N THR A 145 -4.37 6.07 4.56
CA THR A 145 -4.99 6.83 5.64
C THR A 145 -5.02 8.33 5.33
N THR A 146 -5.74 9.11 6.13
CA THR A 146 -5.78 10.57 6.07
C THR A 146 -4.41 11.24 6.19
N GLU A 147 -3.44 10.57 6.81
CA GLU A 147 -2.05 11.03 6.94
C GLU A 147 -1.15 10.55 5.78
N GLY A 148 -1.74 9.95 4.74
CA GLY A 148 -0.99 9.37 3.61
C GLY A 148 -0.20 8.11 4.00
N ARG A 149 -0.62 7.39 5.03
CA ARG A 149 0.07 6.18 5.54
C ARG A 149 -0.60 4.92 5.03
N GLY A 150 0.14 3.81 4.99
CA GLY A 150 -0.40 2.53 4.55
C GLY A 150 0.56 1.66 3.75
N CYS A 151 1.69 2.20 3.28
CA CYS A 151 2.65 1.45 2.47
C CYS A 151 3.24 0.24 3.22
N THR A 152 3.53 0.36 4.52
CA THR A 152 4.04 -0.76 5.33
C THR A 152 3.03 -1.90 5.43
N GLY A 153 1.75 -1.60 5.69
CA GLY A 153 0.67 -2.58 5.68
C GLY A 153 0.51 -3.26 4.31
N TRP A 154 0.48 -2.46 3.25
CA TRP A 154 0.35 -2.95 1.88
C TRP A 154 1.50 -3.89 1.48
N ILE A 155 2.74 -3.57 1.87
CA ILE A 155 3.92 -4.41 1.63
C ILE A 155 3.81 -5.77 2.32
N LEU A 156 3.39 -5.79 3.59
CA LEU A 156 3.21 -7.04 4.32
C LEU A 156 2.11 -7.91 3.71
N ASP A 157 1.05 -7.29 3.22
CA ASP A 157 -0.03 -8.03 2.56
C ASP A 157 0.44 -8.60 1.20
N GLN A 158 1.33 -7.91 0.47
CA GLN A 158 1.92 -8.46 -0.76
C GLN A 158 2.88 -9.61 -0.46
N TYR A 159 3.69 -9.48 0.59
CA TYR A 159 4.56 -10.54 1.05
C TYR A 159 3.80 -11.82 1.40
N ARG A 160 2.72 -11.70 2.19
CA ARG A 160 1.85 -12.82 2.54
C ARG A 160 1.16 -13.43 1.33
N LEU A 161 0.70 -12.60 0.39
CA LEU A 161 0.13 -13.05 -0.87
C LEU A 161 1.13 -13.86 -1.71
N PHE A 162 2.38 -13.39 -1.80
CA PHE A 162 3.42 -14.09 -2.56
C PHE A 162 3.81 -15.42 -1.92
N LEU A 163 3.82 -15.51 -0.58
CA LEU A 163 3.97 -16.78 0.13
C LEU A 163 2.81 -17.75 -0.18
N GLN A 164 1.57 -17.26 -0.08
CA GLN A 164 0.36 -18.06 -0.31
C GLN A 164 0.31 -18.65 -1.73
N LEU A 165 0.77 -17.88 -2.71
CA LEU A 165 0.81 -18.29 -4.12
C LEU A 165 2.11 -19.02 -4.51
N ALA A 166 2.97 -19.32 -3.54
CA ALA A 166 4.26 -19.95 -3.75
C ALA A 166 5.12 -19.23 -4.81
N LEU A 167 5.05 -17.89 -4.88
CA LEU A 167 5.95 -17.09 -5.71
C LEU A 167 7.32 -16.90 -5.03
N ILE A 168 7.34 -17.01 -3.71
CA ILE A 168 8.54 -16.97 -2.86
C ILE A 168 8.47 -18.08 -1.80
N PRO A 169 9.61 -18.59 -1.29
CA PRO A 169 9.63 -19.60 -0.25
C PRO A 169 9.29 -19.03 1.13
N PRO A 170 8.82 -19.86 2.07
CA PRO A 170 8.66 -19.49 3.48
C PRO A 170 10.01 -19.31 4.19
N GLY A 171 9.98 -18.85 5.44
CA GLY A 171 11.17 -18.80 6.32
C GLY A 171 11.93 -17.47 6.35
N HIS A 172 11.35 -16.40 5.80
CA HIS A 172 11.91 -15.05 5.86
C HIS A 172 11.11 -14.16 6.80
N ASP A 173 11.75 -13.28 7.57
CA ASP A 173 11.06 -12.43 8.56
C ASP A 173 10.94 -10.97 8.06
N LEU A 174 10.06 -10.76 7.07
CA LEU A 174 9.77 -9.40 6.59
C LEU A 174 8.97 -8.59 7.62
N GLU A 175 8.10 -9.26 8.39
CA GLU A 175 7.21 -8.61 9.35
C GLU A 175 8.01 -7.84 10.41
N ARG A 176 9.05 -8.47 10.97
CA ARG A 176 9.96 -7.79 11.89
C ARG A 176 10.67 -6.62 11.22
N ALA A 177 11.15 -6.77 9.99
CA ALA A 177 11.88 -5.72 9.29
C ALA A 177 11.01 -4.48 9.00
N VAL A 178 9.78 -4.67 8.54
CA VAL A 178 8.83 -3.59 8.23
C VAL A 178 8.32 -2.90 9.49
N GLY A 179 8.25 -3.61 10.62
CA GLY A 179 7.94 -3.05 11.93
C GLY A 179 9.05 -2.21 12.57
N GLN A 180 10.13 -1.91 11.84
CA GLN A 180 11.23 -1.06 12.31
C GLN A 180 11.34 0.21 11.47
N GLU A 181 11.74 1.31 12.11
CA GLU A 181 12.28 2.47 11.43
C GLU A 181 13.75 2.25 11.11
N TRP A 182 14.13 2.39 9.85
CA TRP A 182 15.48 2.21 9.35
C TRP A 182 16.14 3.55 9.05
N ARG A 183 17.34 3.79 9.58
CA ARG A 183 18.13 5.00 9.34
C ARG A 183 19.54 4.67 8.88
N SER A 184 20.15 5.62 8.18
CA SER A 184 21.60 5.68 8.05
C SER A 184 22.15 6.47 9.25
N VAL A 185 22.85 5.79 10.14
CA VAL A 185 23.52 6.38 11.31
C VAL A 185 25.02 6.15 11.12
N GLN A 186 25.80 7.22 10.97
CA GLN A 186 27.25 7.14 10.74
C GLN A 186 27.62 6.24 9.54
N GLY A 187 26.85 6.33 8.45
CA GLY A 187 27.04 5.51 7.24
C GLY A 187 26.60 4.06 7.38
N ARG A 188 26.13 3.62 8.55
CA ARG A 188 25.58 2.27 8.78
C ARG A 188 24.06 2.30 8.74
N ARG A 189 23.49 1.39 7.95
CA ARG A 189 22.04 1.17 7.83
C ARG A 189 21.57 0.23 8.93
N ARG A 190 20.77 0.73 9.88
CA ARG A 190 20.31 -0.08 11.02
C ARG A 190 18.87 0.29 11.42
N PRO A 191 18.11 -0.68 11.97
CA PRO A 191 16.85 -0.36 12.63
C PRO A 191 17.15 0.46 13.89
N THR A 192 16.40 1.55 14.10
CA THR A 192 16.61 2.46 15.23
C THR A 192 15.54 2.36 16.30
N LYS A 193 14.30 2.09 15.91
CA LYS A 193 13.18 1.90 16.84
C LYS A 193 12.07 1.10 16.17
N ALA A 194 11.28 0.42 16.99
CA ALA A 194 10.02 -0.15 16.52
C ALA A 194 9.11 0.97 16.02
N HIS A 195 8.44 0.73 14.89
CA HIS A 195 7.45 1.64 14.33
C HIS A 195 6.22 0.81 13.95
N PRO A 196 5.03 1.09 14.54
CA PRO A 196 3.84 0.32 14.24
C PRO A 196 3.54 0.29 12.75
N VAL A 197 3.17 -0.88 12.24
CA VAL A 197 2.70 -1.02 10.87
C VAL A 197 1.40 -0.24 10.73
N THR A 198 1.35 0.66 9.76
CA THR A 198 0.12 1.37 9.41
C THR A 198 -0.50 0.68 8.21
N ARG A 199 -1.77 0.30 8.34
CA ARG A 199 -2.59 -0.25 7.27
C ARG A 199 -3.56 0.84 6.79
N GLY A 200 -3.70 0.94 5.48
CA GLY A 200 -4.79 1.62 4.82
C GLY A 200 -5.95 0.65 4.62
N PHE A 201 -6.75 0.89 3.59
CA PHE A 201 -8.03 0.22 3.39
C PHE A 201 -8.14 -0.31 1.97
N TYR A 202 -8.53 -1.56 1.79
CA TYR A 202 -8.81 -2.09 0.47
C TYR A 202 -10.22 -1.69 0.03
N MET A 203 -10.36 -1.15 -1.18
CA MET A 203 -11.64 -0.67 -1.70
C MET A 203 -12.66 -1.80 -1.93
N ARG A 204 -12.20 -3.05 -2.03
CA ARG A 204 -13.09 -4.22 -2.09
C ARG A 204 -13.88 -4.41 -0.78
N ASP A 205 -13.32 -3.96 0.35
CA ASP A 205 -13.94 -4.12 1.67
C ASP A 205 -15.00 -3.03 1.94
N THR A 206 -14.90 -1.88 1.25
CA THR A 206 -15.85 -0.76 1.41
C THR A 206 -17.13 -0.90 0.59
N LYS A 207 -17.17 -1.81 -0.39
CA LYS A 207 -18.35 -1.98 -1.28
C LYS A 207 -19.57 -2.57 -0.58
N ARG A 208 -19.46 -3.06 0.66
CA ARG A 208 -20.54 -3.78 1.36
C ARG A 208 -21.38 -2.98 2.36
N GLY A 209 -21.18 -1.68 2.54
CA GLY A 209 -22.06 -0.97 3.47
C GLY A 209 -21.77 0.49 3.70
N TRP A 210 -22.37 1.34 2.87
CA TRP A 210 -22.94 2.58 3.39
C TRP A 210 -24.29 2.87 2.71
N ALA A 211 -25.17 1.86 2.70
CA ALA A 211 -26.60 2.14 2.71
C ALA A 211 -26.91 2.63 4.14
N GLY A 212 -27.36 3.88 4.27
CA GLY A 212 -27.47 4.56 5.56
C GLY A 212 -28.24 3.77 6.61
N THR A 213 -27.59 3.46 7.73
CA THR A 213 -28.28 3.29 9.01
C THR A 213 -28.63 4.66 9.57
N SER A 214 -29.60 5.31 8.93
CA SER A 214 -30.57 6.17 9.60
C SER A 214 -31.75 5.27 9.97
N GLY A 215 -31.86 4.84 11.22
CA GLY A 215 -32.96 3.95 11.61
C GLY A 215 -32.92 3.46 13.05
N ALA A 216 -33.51 4.27 13.93
CA ALA A 216 -34.19 3.90 15.17
C ALA A 216 -33.38 3.15 16.26
N SER A 217 -33.02 3.92 17.28
CA SER A 217 -33.01 3.49 18.68
C SER A 217 -34.35 2.85 19.06
N GLY A 218 -34.45 1.53 18.92
CA GLY A 218 -35.48 0.70 19.52
C GLY A 218 -35.05 0.28 20.92
N ALA A 219 -35.46 1.04 21.93
CA ALA A 219 -35.36 0.65 23.33
C ALA A 219 -36.12 -0.67 23.56
N SER A 220 -35.41 -1.74 23.90
CA SER A 220 -36.04 -2.95 24.42
C SER A 220 -36.18 -2.81 25.94
N GLY A 221 -37.42 -2.52 26.35
CA GLY A 221 -37.82 -2.53 27.75
C GLY A 221 -37.77 -3.95 28.31
N THR A 222 -36.91 -4.16 29.31
CA THR A 222 -36.88 -5.37 30.13
C THR A 222 -38.06 -5.33 31.11
N LYS A 223 -39.14 -6.08 30.80
CA LYS A 223 -40.19 -6.38 31.79
C LYS A 223 -39.70 -7.49 32.73
N LYS A 224 -39.43 -7.11 33.98
CA LYS A 224 -39.32 -8.01 35.15
C LYS A 224 -40.63 -8.79 35.32
N SER A 225 -40.60 -10.12 35.23
CA SER A 225 -41.61 -10.97 35.86
C SER A 225 -41.16 -11.27 37.29
N LYS A 226 -41.97 -10.85 38.26
CA LYS A 226 -41.86 -11.26 39.67
C LYS A 226 -42.43 -12.68 39.78
N GLY A 227 -41.57 -13.66 40.04
CA GLY A 227 -41.99 -14.96 40.56
C GLY A 227 -42.32 -14.83 42.04
N GLY A 228 -43.61 -14.91 42.37
CA GLY A 228 -44.09 -15.05 43.75
C GLY A 228 -44.01 -16.51 44.18
N ARG A 229 -43.40 -16.75 45.35
CA ARG A 229 -43.53 -17.99 46.13
C ARG A 229 -44.82 -17.92 46.93
N ARG A 230 -45.62 -18.99 46.91
CA ARG A 230 -45.95 -19.85 48.07
C ARG A 230 -46.89 -20.96 47.63
#